data_AF-Q0JC05-F1
#
_entry.id   AF-Q0JC05-F1
#
_cell.length_a   1.000
_cell.length_b   1.000
_cell.length_c   1.000
_cell.angle_alpha   90.00
_cell.angle_beta   90.00
_cell.angle_gamma   90.00
#
_symmetry.space_group_name_H-M   'P 1'
#
loop_
_entity.id
_entity.type
_entity.pdbx_description
1 polymer ?
#
loop_
_entity_poly.entity_id
_entity_poly.type
_entity_poly.pdbx_seq_one_letter_code
_entity_poly.pdbx_strand_id
1 'polypeptide(L)'
;SCPGQALRALPCFLIHFLCLYVCSSLEELGTYSLLYGMTGICGLYERKIRDINPMARDLTYDINDLYNFIDGLTDISALVFDRSLHAFLPYDRRWIKQEMFQHLKRLAQQ
;
A
#
# COMPACT_ATOMS: atom_id res chain seq x y z
N SER A 1 19.83 19.69 -3.83
CA SER A 1 20.29 18.59 -2.95
C SER A 1 19.09 17.75 -2.57
N CYS A 2 18.90 16.58 -3.20
CA CYS A 2 17.80 15.68 -2.84
C CYS A 2 18.00 15.21 -1.39
N PRO A 3 17.08 15.53 -0.45
CA PRO A 3 17.23 15.09 0.92
C PRO A 3 16.85 13.62 1.00
N GLY A 4 17.83 12.74 0.74
CA GLY A 4 17.83 11.33 1.16
C GLY A 4 17.90 11.16 2.68
N GLN A 5 17.27 12.08 3.44
CA GLN A 5 17.34 12.14 4.90
C GLN A 5 16.14 11.46 5.58
N ALA A 6 15.04 11.20 4.88
CA ALA A 6 13.88 10.53 5.48
C ALA A 6 14.10 9.02 5.73
N LEU A 7 15.10 8.39 5.10
CA LEU A 7 15.30 6.94 5.19
C LEU A 7 16.14 6.49 6.41
N ARG A 8 16.73 7.42 7.17
CA ARG A 8 17.79 7.09 8.15
C ARG A 8 17.33 6.61 9.53
N ALA A 9 16.04 6.37 9.79
CA ALA A 9 15.58 6.20 11.17
C ALA A 9 14.58 5.05 11.43
N LEU A 10 14.44 4.03 10.59
CA LEU A 10 13.54 2.91 10.90
C LEU A 10 14.30 1.59 11.08
N PRO A 11 14.85 1.35 12.28
CA PRO A 11 15.19 0.01 12.72
C PRO A 11 13.90 -0.80 12.90
N CYS A 12 14.05 -2.12 12.80
CA CYS A 12 12.99 -3.13 12.81
C CYS A 12 12.23 -3.18 11.47
N PHE A 13 12.80 -3.90 10.50
CA PHE A 13 12.27 -4.76 9.41
C PHE A 13 10.74 -4.87 9.10
N LEU A 14 9.91 -4.03 9.68
CA LEU A 14 8.58 -4.39 10.16
C LEU A 14 7.57 -3.23 10.04
N ILE A 15 8.02 -2.01 9.71
CA ILE A 15 7.15 -1.01 9.06
C ILE A 15 6.92 -1.54 7.64
N HIS A 16 6.12 -2.59 7.60
CA HIS A 16 5.67 -3.54 6.59
C HIS A 16 6.38 -3.68 5.23
N PHE A 17 7.72 -3.65 5.23
CA PHE A 17 8.62 -3.21 4.17
C PHE A 17 8.36 -1.73 3.86
N LEU A 18 9.09 -0.83 4.55
CA LEU A 18 8.84 0.62 4.74
C LEU A 18 8.30 1.38 3.54
N CYS A 19 8.75 0.91 2.42
CA CYS A 19 8.79 1.62 1.21
C CYS A 19 9.01 0.48 0.23
N LEU A 20 8.07 -0.47 0.14
CA LEU A 20 7.65 -0.95 -1.18
C LEU A 20 7.16 0.29 -1.94
N TYR A 21 8.18 1.04 -2.30
CA TYR A 21 8.26 2.15 -3.19
C TYR A 21 7.24 3.24 -2.94
N VAL A 22 7.35 3.88 -1.78
CA VAL A 22 6.80 5.21 -1.53
C VAL A 22 7.16 6.20 -2.63
N CYS A 23 8.27 6.02 -3.35
CA CYS A 23 8.62 6.97 -4.40
C CYS A 23 9.78 6.57 -5.29
N SER A 24 10.27 5.33 -5.24
CA SER A 24 11.57 5.05 -5.82
C SER A 24 11.50 4.86 -7.34
N SER A 25 10.98 5.76 -8.17
CA SER A 25 11.87 6.88 -8.57
C SER A 25 11.24 7.82 -9.61
N LEU A 26 9.91 7.92 -9.78
CA LEU A 26 9.35 8.63 -10.94
C LEU A 26 8.40 9.78 -10.57
N GLU A 27 8.84 10.99 -10.89
CA GLU A 27 8.28 12.29 -10.52
C GLU A 27 6.88 12.64 -11.09
N GLU A 28 6.24 11.87 -11.95
CA GLU A 28 5.19 12.47 -12.81
C GLU A 28 3.73 12.19 -12.41
N LEU A 29 3.42 11.15 -11.64
CA LEU A 29 2.04 10.61 -11.61
C LEU A 29 1.60 10.14 -10.21
N GLY A 30 1.48 11.08 -9.25
CA GLY A 30 1.14 10.75 -7.85
C GLY A 30 -0.15 9.93 -7.67
N THR A 31 -1.20 10.22 -8.46
CA THR A 31 -2.45 9.44 -8.46
C THR A 31 -2.25 7.99 -8.93
N TYR A 32 -1.37 7.76 -9.91
CA TYR A 32 -1.07 6.41 -10.39
C TYR A 32 -0.24 5.65 -9.37
N SER A 33 0.73 6.29 -8.71
CA SER A 33 1.55 5.66 -7.67
C SER A 33 0.68 5.09 -6.54
N LEU A 34 -0.35 5.82 -6.12
CA LEU A 34 -1.28 5.33 -5.12
C LEU A 34 -2.09 4.12 -5.60
N LEU A 35 -2.61 4.17 -6.83
CA LEU A 35 -3.31 3.04 -7.46
C LEU A 35 -2.42 1.79 -7.53
N TYR A 36 -1.18 1.93 -7.98
CA TYR A 36 -0.21 0.82 -8.02
C TYR A 36 0.10 0.29 -6.61
N GLY A 37 0.20 1.17 -5.61
CA GLY A 37 0.35 0.79 -4.22
C GLY A 37 -0.81 -0.07 -3.73
N MET A 38 -2.05 0.33 -4.02
CA MET A 38 -3.23 -0.42 -3.64
C MET A 38 -3.32 -1.79 -4.33
N THR A 39 -2.98 -1.85 -5.63
CA THR A 39 -2.86 -3.12 -6.38
C THR A 39 -1.78 -4.03 -5.78
N GLY A 40 -0.67 -3.45 -5.30
CA GLY A 40 0.37 -4.21 -4.60
C GLY A 40 -0.13 -4.87 -3.32
N ILE A 41 -0.95 -4.18 -2.53
CA ILE A 41 -1.57 -4.75 -1.32
C ILE A 41 -2.53 -5.89 -1.69
N CYS A 42 -3.34 -5.73 -2.74
CA CYS A 42 -4.23 -6.80 -3.24
C CYS A 42 -3.41 -8.03 -3.65
N GLY A 43 -2.33 -7.84 -4.42
CA GLY A 43 -1.45 -8.94 -4.83
C GLY A 43 -0.75 -9.64 -3.67
N LEU A 44 -0.37 -8.91 -2.61
CA LEU A 44 0.16 -9.51 -1.37
C LEU A 44 -0.89 -10.39 -0.68
N TYR A 45 -2.13 -9.92 -0.62
CA TYR A 45 -3.22 -10.68 -0.02
C TYR A 45 -3.58 -11.92 -0.85
N GLU A 46 -3.68 -11.79 -2.17
CA GLU A 46 -3.91 -12.91 -3.09
C GLU A 46 -2.83 -13.97 -2.99
N ARG A 47 -1.57 -13.55 -2.88
CA ARG A 47 -0.45 -14.47 -2.67
C ARG A 47 -0.59 -15.23 -1.34
N LYS A 48 -1.01 -14.55 -0.28
CA LYS A 48 -1.27 -15.17 1.03
C LYS A 48 -2.41 -16.20 0.93
N ILE A 49 -3.51 -15.87 0.26
CA ILE A 49 -4.61 -16.81 0.06
C ILE A 49 -4.16 -18.04 -0.74
N ARG A 50 -3.39 -17.83 -1.82
CA ARG A 50 -2.88 -18.92 -2.66
C ARG A 50 -1.90 -19.83 -1.92
N ASP A 51 -1.12 -19.28 -0.98
CA ASP A 51 -0.21 -20.08 -0.14
C ASP A 51 -0.98 -20.99 0.81
N ILE A 52 -2.09 -20.49 1.37
CA ILE A 52 -2.99 -21.27 2.25
C ILE A 52 -3.83 -22.26 1.45
N ASN A 53 -4.27 -21.88 0.26
CA ASN A 53 -5.12 -22.67 -0.60
C ASN A 53 -4.56 -22.76 -2.03
N PRO A 54 -3.51 -23.57 -2.26
CA PRO A 54 -2.87 -23.69 -3.57
C PRO A 54 -3.77 -24.33 -4.64
N MET A 55 -4.86 -24.99 -4.22
CA MET A 55 -5.84 -25.60 -5.13
C MET A 55 -6.92 -24.61 -5.59
N ALA A 56 -7.05 -23.44 -4.96
CA ALA A 56 -8.01 -22.42 -5.38
C ALA A 56 -7.62 -21.87 -6.76
N ARG A 57 -8.43 -22.17 -7.77
CA ARG A 57 -8.29 -21.62 -9.12
C ARG A 57 -8.81 -20.18 -9.18
N ASP A 58 -9.95 -19.93 -8.54
CA ASP A 58 -10.61 -18.63 -8.50
C ASP A 58 -10.46 -18.01 -7.11
N LEU A 59 -9.69 -16.93 -7.04
CA LEU A 59 -9.50 -16.14 -5.82
C LEU A 59 -10.64 -15.12 -5.75
N THR A 60 -11.58 -15.35 -4.84
CA THR A 60 -12.63 -14.38 -4.52
C THR A 60 -12.49 -13.96 -3.06
N TYR A 61 -12.50 -12.66 -2.82
CA TYR A 61 -12.43 -12.05 -1.50
C TYR A 61 -13.20 -10.73 -1.53
N ASP A 62 -13.72 -10.32 -0.38
CA ASP A 62 -14.40 -9.04 -0.27
C ASP A 62 -13.48 -7.94 0.29
N ILE A 63 -14.03 -6.74 0.48
CA ILE A 63 -13.24 -5.65 1.08
C ILE A 63 -12.98 -5.87 2.58
N ASN A 64 -13.85 -6.58 3.29
CA ASN A 64 -13.65 -6.87 4.71
C ASN A 64 -12.45 -7.79 4.90
N ASP A 65 -12.27 -8.77 4.02
CA ASP A 65 -11.11 -9.66 3.96
C ASP A 65 -9.81 -8.87 3.81
N LEU A 66 -9.78 -7.90 2.88
CA LEU A 66 -8.66 -6.97 2.72
C LEU A 66 -8.44 -6.09 3.96
N TYR A 67 -9.51 -5.58 4.57
CA TYR A 67 -9.41 -4.77 5.78
C TYR A 67 -8.87 -5.57 6.96
N ASN A 68 -9.31 -6.82 7.11
CA ASN A 68 -8.82 -7.74 8.12
C ASN A 68 -7.35 -8.08 7.87
N PHE A 69 -6.94 -8.25 6.60
CA PHE A 69 -5.55 -8.41 6.24
C PHE A 69 -4.71 -7.19 6.65
N ILE A 70 -5.15 -5.98 6.30
CA ILE A 70 -4.49 -4.72 6.66
C ILE A 70 -4.43 -4.52 8.19
N ASP A 71 -5.49 -4.89 8.92
CA ASP A 71 -5.52 -4.83 10.38
C ASP A 71 -4.59 -5.84 11.05
N GLY A 72 -4.37 -6.99 10.41
CA GLY A 72 -3.41 -8.00 10.85
C GLY A 72 -1.95 -7.58 10.70
N LEU A 73 -1.66 -6.47 10.03
CA LEU A 73 -0.32 -5.91 9.88
C LEU A 73 0.02 -5.04 11.11
N THR A 74 0.97 -5.51 11.93
CA THR A 74 1.44 -4.87 13.18
C THR A 74 1.70 -3.37 13.03
N ASP A 75 2.53 -2.94 12.08
CA ASP A 75 2.85 -1.52 11.82
C ASP A 75 2.77 -1.18 10.33
N ILE A 76 1.62 -0.72 9.85
CA ILE A 76 1.45 -0.26 8.45
C ILE A 76 1.22 1.25 8.41
N SER A 77 1.99 1.92 7.55
CA SER A 77 1.81 3.31 7.17
C SER A 77 2.12 3.48 5.69
N ALA A 78 1.49 4.46 5.05
CA ALA A 78 1.80 4.82 3.68
C ALA A 78 2.47 6.19 3.68
N LEU A 79 3.62 6.33 3.04
CA LEU A 79 4.21 7.64 2.83
C LEU A 79 3.83 8.12 1.43
N VAL A 80 3.29 9.33 1.32
CA VAL A 80 2.97 9.94 0.02
C VAL A 80 3.74 11.23 -0.12
N PHE A 81 4.35 11.44 -1.28
CA PHE A 81 5.07 12.67 -1.57
C PHE A 81 4.09 13.85 -1.72
N ASP A 82 4.23 14.85 -0.87
CA ASP A 82 3.55 16.12 -1.02
C ASP A 82 4.44 17.10 -1.79
N ARG A 83 3.97 17.54 -2.96
CA ARG A 83 4.71 18.47 -3.82
C ARG A 83 4.81 19.88 -3.25
N SER A 84 3.85 20.30 -2.42
CA SER A 84 3.83 21.65 -1.83
C SER A 84 4.84 21.76 -0.69
N LEU A 85 4.98 20.69 0.09
CA LEU A 85 5.91 20.60 1.22
C LEU A 85 7.28 20.02 0.81
N HIS A 86 7.40 19.49 -0.42
CA HIS A 86 8.56 18.74 -0.90
C HIS A 86 9.03 17.66 0.09
N ALA A 87 8.07 16.98 0.69
CA ALA A 87 8.29 16.03 1.77
C ALA A 87 7.35 14.84 1.68
N PHE A 88 7.75 13.72 2.28
CA PHE A 88 6.88 12.55 2.42
C PHE A 88 6.02 12.69 3.66
N LEU A 89 4.70 12.64 3.47
CA LEU A 89 3.74 12.66 4.56
C LEU A 89 3.32 11.22 4.90
N PRO A 90 3.40 10.82 6.18
CA PRO A 90 2.89 9.54 6.64
C PRO A 90 1.36 9.58 6.77
N TYR A 91 0.74 8.51 6.28
CA TYR A 91 -0.68 8.22 6.40
C TYR A 91 -0.88 6.94 7.18
N ASP A 92 -1.89 6.96 8.04
CA ASP A 92 -2.20 5.87 8.94
C ASP A 92 -2.98 4.75 8.25
N ARG A 93 -3.24 3.68 9.01
CA ARG A 93 -4.02 2.53 8.54
C ARG A 93 -5.42 2.92 8.06
N ARG A 94 -6.06 3.92 8.69
CA ARG A 94 -7.43 4.33 8.35
C ARG A 94 -7.47 4.94 6.96
N TRP A 95 -6.49 5.79 6.65
CA TRP A 95 -6.35 6.37 5.32
C TRP A 95 -6.10 5.30 4.24
N ILE A 96 -5.23 4.32 4.51
CA ILE A 96 -4.95 3.21 3.57
C ILE A 96 -6.22 2.42 3.25
N LYS A 97 -7.04 2.11 4.26
CA LYS A 97 -8.33 1.44 4.06
C LYS A 97 -9.28 2.25 3.18
N GLN A 98 -9.34 3.57 3.39
CA GLN A 98 -10.17 4.45 2.56
C GLN A 98 -9.69 4.46 1.11
N GLU A 99 -8.39 4.58 0.87
CA GLU A 99 -7.83 4.52 -0.49
C GLU A 99 -8.03 3.15 -1.14
N MET A 100 -7.98 2.07 -0.36
CA MET A 100 -8.32 0.74 -0.86
C MET A 100 -9.77 0.67 -1.34
N PHE A 101 -10.72 1.20 -0.55
CA PHE A 101 -12.11 1.27 -0.97
C PHE A 101 -12.29 2.08 -2.24
N GLN A 102 -11.63 3.25 -2.35
CA GLN A 102 -11.69 4.06 -3.56
C GLN A 102 -11.08 3.33 -4.76
N HIS A 103 -9.99 2.60 -4.57
CA HIS A 103 -9.36 1.78 -5.61
C HIS A 103 -10.30 0.70 -6.13
N LEU A 104 -10.88 -0.10 -5.24
CA LEU A 104 -11.83 -1.16 -5.62
C LEU A 104 -13.10 -0.59 -6.25
N LYS A 105 -13.60 0.54 -5.75
CA LYS A 105 -14.75 1.23 -6.34
C LYS A 105 -14.47 1.66 -7.78
N ARG A 106 -13.28 2.21 -8.05
CA ARG A 106 -12.87 2.58 -9.41
C ARG A 106 -12.79 1.35 -10.32
N LEU A 107 -12.24 0.24 -9.84
CA LEU A 107 -12.17 -1.02 -10.59
C LEU A 107 -13.56 -1.62 -10.89
N ALA A 108 -14.51 -1.51 -9.95
CA ALA A 108 -15.87 -1.99 -10.15
C ALA A 108 -16.74 -1.08 -11.04
N GLN A 109 -16.32 0.17 -11.25
CA GLN A 109 -16.97 1.11 -12.17
C GLN A 109 -16.44 1.00 -13.60
N GLN A 110 -15.37 0.22 -13.83
CA GLN A 110 -14.83 -0.11 -15.16
C GLN A 110 -15.45 -1.39 -15.69
#